data_AF-A0A0W8CCQ0-F1
#
_entry.id   AF-A0A0W8CCQ0-F1
#
_cell.length_a   1.000
_cell.length_b   1.000
_cell.length_c   1.000
_cell.angle_alpha   90.00
_cell.angle_beta   90.00
_cell.angle_gamma   90.00
#
_symmetry.space_group_name_H-M   'P 1'
#
loop_
_entity.id
_entity.type
_entity.pdbx_description
1 polymer ?
#
loop_
_entity_poly.entity_id
_entity_poly.type
_entity_poly.pdbx_seq_one_letter_code
_entity_poly.pdbx_strand_id
1 'polypeptide(L)'
;MKLRLKPPPNLPLGIREYYDLSGVDTAFEGMMLGKRGVVARDQQITLQMCASCKTSLMDKKRINPPKFAIANGLYMASLPETLLDSTFTENAMLNLAQPMHFISVVRGGKHASLRSHAYFFRANPAPPAQILPRDVVSEGVIGVTIVGAMTSAQKAATLKKYDVRLSRLRQQLRWYKEHNHLYKYVEEQEDWETSLSTIATRVVVDQAHEIPQLQWRSHTPDL
;
A
#
# COMPACT_ATOMS: atom_id res chain seq x y z
N MET A 1 6.04 -26.20 17.77
CA MET A 1 5.50 -25.22 16.81
C MET A 1 4.32 -24.43 17.39
N LYS A 2 3.23 -25.10 17.81
CA LYS A 2 2.01 -24.46 18.37
C LYS A 2 2.27 -23.44 19.49
N LEU A 3 3.13 -23.76 20.47
CA LEU A 3 3.50 -22.82 21.54
C LEU A 3 4.14 -21.51 21.04
N ARG A 4 4.85 -21.55 19.92
CA ARG A 4 5.61 -20.42 19.37
C ARG A 4 4.74 -19.54 18.48
N LEU A 5 3.70 -20.11 17.85
CA LEU A 5 2.82 -19.42 16.92
C LEU A 5 1.48 -19.01 17.56
N LYS A 6 1.44 -18.86 18.88
CA LYS A 6 0.27 -18.39 19.60
C LYS A 6 -0.05 -16.92 19.23
N PRO A 7 -1.32 -16.52 19.30
CA PRO A 7 -1.69 -15.11 19.14
C PRO A 7 -1.05 -14.24 20.22
N PRO A 8 -0.66 -12.99 19.90
CA PRO A 8 -0.23 -12.02 20.91
C PRO A 8 -1.38 -11.67 21.86
N PRO A 9 -1.07 -11.17 23.08
CA PRO A 9 -2.10 -10.69 23.99
C PRO A 9 -2.88 -9.53 23.36
N ASN A 10 -4.18 -9.44 23.65
CA ASN A 10 -5.08 -8.37 23.19
C ASN A 10 -5.25 -8.26 21.66
N LEU A 11 -5.03 -9.35 20.91
CA LEU A 11 -5.33 -9.36 19.48
C LEU A 11 -6.84 -9.20 19.23
N PRO A 12 -7.29 -8.27 18.37
CA PRO A 12 -8.70 -8.13 18.02
C PRO A 12 -9.30 -9.43 17.45
N LEU A 13 -10.54 -9.75 17.83
CA LEU A 13 -11.21 -11.00 17.46
C LEU A 13 -11.25 -11.22 15.94
N GLY A 14 -11.62 -10.21 15.14
CA GLY A 14 -11.65 -10.35 13.69
C GLY A 14 -10.29 -10.68 13.06
N ILE A 15 -9.18 -10.21 13.65
CA ILE A 15 -7.83 -10.59 13.20
C ILE A 15 -7.51 -12.03 13.59
N ARG A 16 -7.91 -12.44 14.80
CA ARG A 16 -7.71 -13.81 15.26
C ARG A 16 -8.44 -14.80 14.36
N GLU A 17 -9.70 -14.51 14.03
CA GLU A 17 -10.52 -15.31 13.10
C GLU A 17 -9.91 -15.36 11.70
N TYR A 18 -9.37 -14.24 11.20
CA TYR A 18 -8.72 -14.19 9.89
C TYR A 18 -7.52 -15.15 9.75
N TYR A 19 -6.86 -15.48 10.87
CA TYR A 19 -5.73 -16.39 10.93
C TYR A 19 -6.05 -17.76 11.53
N ASP A 20 -7.29 -17.99 11.93
CA ASP A 20 -7.71 -19.30 12.43
C ASP A 20 -7.95 -20.23 11.24
N LEU A 21 -7.17 -21.30 11.19
CA LEU A 21 -7.26 -22.35 10.17
C LEU A 21 -7.70 -23.69 10.78
N SER A 22 -8.28 -23.67 11.98
CA SER A 22 -8.86 -24.85 12.65
C SER A 22 -9.89 -25.57 11.78
N GLY A 23 -10.64 -24.83 10.95
CA GLY A 23 -11.59 -25.40 9.98
C GLY A 23 -10.96 -26.09 8.78
N VAL A 24 -9.67 -25.86 8.53
CA VAL A 24 -8.89 -26.56 7.49
C VAL A 24 -8.23 -27.81 8.08
N ASP A 25 -7.60 -27.67 9.25
CA ASP A 25 -7.04 -28.77 10.04
C ASP A 25 -7.10 -28.44 11.54
N THR A 26 -7.64 -29.36 12.33
CA THR A 26 -7.63 -29.27 13.81
C THR A 26 -6.23 -29.07 14.40
N ALA A 27 -5.18 -29.54 13.73
CA ALA A 27 -3.79 -29.34 14.15
C ALA A 27 -3.38 -27.86 14.16
N PHE A 28 -4.05 -27.00 13.39
CA PHE A 28 -3.77 -25.57 13.31
C PHE A 28 -4.51 -24.74 14.37
N GLU A 29 -5.39 -25.35 15.15
CA GLU A 29 -6.13 -24.66 16.19
C GLU A 29 -5.18 -23.91 17.15
N GLY A 30 -5.45 -22.62 17.36
CA GLY A 30 -4.66 -21.76 18.24
C GLY A 30 -3.30 -21.34 17.68
N MET A 31 -3.04 -21.59 16.40
CA MET A 31 -1.84 -21.14 15.68
C MET A 31 -2.20 -20.01 14.73
N MET A 32 -1.40 -18.95 14.71
CA MET A 32 -1.57 -17.87 13.74
C MET A 32 -0.82 -18.19 12.45
N LEU A 33 -1.55 -18.68 11.45
CA LEU A 33 -1.03 -19.08 10.16
C LEU A 33 -1.71 -18.30 9.05
N GLY A 34 -0.91 -17.75 8.13
CA GLY A 34 -1.45 -17.05 6.97
C GLY A 34 -2.13 -18.00 6.00
N LYS A 35 -3.42 -17.78 5.70
CA LYS A 35 -4.21 -18.58 4.76
C LYS A 35 -3.54 -18.81 3.39
N ARG A 36 -2.80 -17.82 2.89
CA ARG A 36 -2.07 -17.90 1.60
C ARG A 36 -0.93 -18.92 1.58
N GLY A 37 -0.42 -19.29 2.76
CA GLY A 37 0.63 -20.29 2.90
C GLY A 37 0.10 -21.71 3.05
N VAL A 38 -1.21 -21.91 3.14
CA VAL A 38 -1.80 -23.25 3.30
C VAL A 38 -2.39 -23.69 1.97
N VAL A 39 -1.94 -24.86 1.51
CA VAL A 39 -2.41 -25.50 0.28
C VAL A 39 -3.00 -26.85 0.66
N ALA A 40 -4.31 -27.01 0.49
CA ALA A 40 -4.98 -28.29 0.62
C ALA A 40 -5.18 -28.90 -0.76
N ARG A 41 -4.62 -30.09 -1.00
CA ARG A 41 -4.80 -30.90 -2.23
C ARG A 41 -4.89 -32.37 -1.84
N ASP A 42 -5.83 -33.10 -2.44
CA ASP A 42 -5.92 -34.56 -2.32
C ASP A 42 -5.84 -35.09 -0.88
N GLN A 43 -6.57 -34.45 0.04
CA GLN A 43 -6.58 -34.72 1.49
C GLN A 43 -5.25 -34.48 2.22
N GLN A 44 -4.24 -33.92 1.53
CA GLN A 44 -2.98 -33.51 2.12
C GLN A 44 -2.93 -31.99 2.28
N ILE A 45 -2.56 -31.56 3.48
CA ILE A 45 -2.42 -30.15 3.82
C ILE A 45 -0.93 -29.82 3.87
N THR A 46 -0.52 -28.90 3.00
CA THR A 46 0.87 -28.46 2.89
C THR A 46 1.00 -27.02 3.33
N LEU A 47 1.89 -26.79 4.30
CA LEU A 47 2.25 -25.45 4.75
C LEU A 47 3.49 -24.95 4.00
N GLN A 48 3.28 -23.97 3.14
CA GLN A 48 4.31 -23.27 2.39
C GLN A 48 4.90 -22.14 3.24
N MET A 49 6.21 -22.17 3.44
CA MET A 49 6.93 -21.13 4.18
C MET A 49 8.35 -20.99 3.62
N CYS A 50 8.93 -19.81 3.81
CA CYS A 50 10.32 -19.58 3.42
C CYS A 50 11.30 -20.44 4.25
N ALA A 51 12.50 -20.67 3.70
CA ALA A 51 13.52 -21.48 4.34
C ALA A 51 13.90 -20.96 5.73
N SER A 52 13.99 -19.64 5.93
CA SER A 52 14.34 -19.05 7.23
C SER A 52 13.27 -19.32 8.30
N CYS A 53 11.99 -19.23 7.96
CA CYS A 53 10.89 -19.61 8.85
C CYS A 53 10.94 -21.11 9.17
N LYS A 54 11.13 -21.97 8.17
CA LYS A 54 11.25 -23.43 8.36
C LYS A 54 12.39 -23.77 9.30
N THR A 55 13.61 -23.30 9.02
CA THR A 55 14.79 -23.53 9.85
C THR A 55 14.56 -23.03 11.27
N SER A 56 13.98 -21.84 11.44
CA SER A 56 13.70 -21.31 12.76
C SER A 56 12.65 -22.12 13.51
N LEU A 57 11.63 -22.67 12.86
CA LEU A 57 10.57 -23.48 13.48
C LEU A 57 11.03 -24.90 13.81
N MET A 58 11.92 -25.47 13.00
CA MET A 58 12.50 -26.81 13.20
C MET A 58 13.57 -26.83 14.30
N ASP A 59 14.21 -25.70 14.58
CA ASP A 59 15.13 -25.55 15.69
C ASP A 59 14.39 -25.61 17.05
N LYS A 60 14.53 -26.75 17.73
CA LYS A 60 13.90 -27.02 19.03
C LYS A 60 14.48 -26.18 20.17
N LYS A 61 15.68 -25.61 20.02
CA LYS A 61 16.32 -24.77 21.06
C LYS A 61 15.70 -23.37 21.11
N ARG A 62 15.02 -22.94 20.05
CA ARG A 62 14.42 -21.60 19.98
C ARG A 62 13.05 -21.57 20.65
N ILE A 63 12.91 -20.64 21.59
CA ILE A 63 11.67 -20.38 22.31
C ILE A 63 10.81 -19.36 21.54
N ASN A 64 11.42 -18.39 20.87
CA ASN A 64 10.70 -17.33 20.15
C ASN A 64 10.29 -17.80 18.74
N PRO A 65 9.16 -17.34 18.19
CA PRO A 65 8.81 -17.58 16.78
C PRO A 65 9.79 -16.93 15.80
N PRO A 66 9.69 -17.25 14.49
CA PRO A 66 10.44 -16.55 13.46
C PRO A 66 10.27 -15.03 13.57
N LYS A 67 11.35 -14.26 13.28
CA LYS A 67 11.40 -12.80 13.46
C LYS A 67 10.17 -12.07 12.89
N PHE A 68 9.74 -12.45 11.68
CA PHE A 68 8.62 -11.81 10.97
C PHE A 68 7.30 -12.58 11.08
N ALA A 69 7.13 -13.40 12.12
CA ALA A 69 5.90 -14.16 12.32
C ALA A 69 4.75 -13.24 12.73
N ILE A 70 3.54 -13.61 12.32
CA ILE A 70 2.27 -12.97 12.73
C ILE A 70 2.16 -12.96 14.27
N ALA A 71 2.64 -14.04 14.91
CA ALA A 71 2.73 -14.19 16.37
C ALA A 71 3.54 -13.10 17.08
N ASN A 72 4.44 -12.39 16.38
CA ASN A 72 5.20 -11.25 16.92
C ASN A 72 4.46 -9.91 16.77
N GLY A 73 3.15 -9.92 16.55
CA GLY A 73 2.37 -8.68 16.34
C GLY A 73 2.47 -8.12 14.91
N LEU A 74 3.09 -8.85 13.99
CA LEU A 74 3.23 -8.46 12.57
C LEU A 74 2.06 -9.00 11.73
N TYR A 75 0.86 -8.89 12.27
CA TYR A 75 -0.36 -9.36 11.61
C TYR A 75 -0.86 -8.36 10.56
N MET A 76 -1.53 -8.91 9.55
CA MET A 76 -2.14 -8.20 8.44
C MET A 76 -3.54 -8.78 8.20
N ALA A 77 -4.51 -7.92 7.92
CA ALA A 77 -5.83 -8.34 7.48
C ALA A 77 -6.04 -7.97 6.01
N SER A 78 -7.15 -8.45 5.44
CA SER A 78 -7.66 -7.92 4.19
C SER A 78 -8.60 -6.75 4.45
N LEU A 79 -8.57 -5.77 3.57
CA LEU A 79 -9.67 -4.80 3.45
C LEU A 79 -10.98 -5.52 3.06
N PRO A 80 -12.15 -4.99 3.46
CA PRO A 80 -13.43 -5.50 3.01
C PRO A 80 -13.57 -5.35 1.49
N GLU A 81 -14.39 -6.20 0.86
CA GLU A 81 -14.55 -6.24 -0.59
C GLU A 81 -14.90 -4.89 -1.20
N THR A 82 -15.70 -4.09 -0.48
CA THR A 82 -16.11 -2.74 -0.87
C THR A 82 -14.97 -1.74 -0.99
N LEU A 83 -13.81 -2.01 -0.38
CA LEU A 83 -12.62 -1.16 -0.37
C LEU A 83 -11.44 -1.77 -1.15
N LEU A 84 -11.61 -2.93 -1.79
CA LEU A 84 -10.53 -3.58 -2.54
C LEU A 84 -10.14 -2.81 -3.82
N ASP A 85 -11.00 -1.93 -4.31
CA ASP A 85 -10.75 -1.07 -5.46
C ASP A 85 -10.08 0.27 -5.09
N SER A 86 -9.67 0.45 -3.82
CA SER A 86 -8.94 1.65 -3.39
C SER A 86 -7.64 1.82 -4.19
N THR A 87 -7.40 3.01 -4.70
CA THR A 87 -6.21 3.33 -5.49
C THR A 87 -4.96 3.30 -4.62
N PHE A 88 -3.80 3.17 -5.25
CA PHE A 88 -2.52 3.27 -4.53
C PHE A 88 -2.41 4.62 -3.81
N THR A 89 -2.86 5.70 -4.45
CA THR A 89 -2.88 7.05 -3.89
C THR A 89 -3.75 7.12 -2.64
N GLU A 90 -4.98 6.58 -2.71
CA GLU A 90 -5.90 6.56 -1.55
C GLU A 90 -5.33 5.80 -0.35
N ASN A 91 -4.74 4.63 -0.60
CA ASN A 91 -4.10 3.84 0.45
C ASN A 91 -2.92 4.58 1.07
N ALA A 92 -2.09 5.24 0.26
CA ALA A 92 -0.94 5.98 0.74
C ALA A 92 -1.33 7.18 1.61
N MET A 93 -2.39 7.90 1.25
CA MET A 93 -2.92 9.02 2.04
C MET A 93 -3.40 8.60 3.44
N LEU A 94 -3.85 7.35 3.60
CA LEU A 94 -4.31 6.82 4.88
C LEU A 94 -3.22 6.09 5.67
N ASN A 95 -1.98 6.01 5.18
CA ASN A 95 -0.93 5.34 5.93
C ASN A 95 -0.59 6.10 7.23
N LEU A 96 -0.40 5.37 8.33
CA LEU A 96 0.10 5.93 9.60
C LEU A 96 1.59 6.28 9.55
N ALA A 97 2.32 5.76 8.57
CA ALA A 97 3.71 6.11 8.33
C ALA A 97 3.99 5.99 6.84
N GLN A 98 4.58 7.03 6.27
CA GLN A 98 5.03 7.01 4.88
C GLN A 98 6.55 7.16 4.81
N PRO A 99 7.30 6.03 4.87
CA PRO A 99 8.75 6.05 4.86
C PRO A 99 9.34 6.34 3.46
N MET A 100 8.49 6.39 2.43
CA MET A 100 8.90 6.52 1.03
C MET A 100 8.03 7.55 0.28
N HIS A 101 8.68 8.46 -0.45
CA HIS A 101 8.06 9.24 -1.51
C HIS A 101 7.93 8.39 -2.78
N PHE A 102 6.88 8.63 -3.57
CA PHE A 102 6.60 7.90 -4.80
C PHE A 102 6.43 8.84 -5.98
N ILE A 103 7.20 8.61 -7.05
CA ILE A 103 7.06 9.34 -8.31
C ILE A 103 6.82 8.34 -9.44
N SER A 104 5.77 8.54 -10.23
CA SER A 104 5.48 7.73 -11.41
C SER A 104 5.52 8.57 -12.68
N VAL A 105 6.33 8.13 -13.65
CA VAL A 105 6.36 8.73 -14.98
C VAL A 105 5.63 7.79 -15.94
N VAL A 106 4.51 8.26 -16.49
CA VAL A 106 3.70 7.52 -17.45
C VAL A 106 3.94 8.07 -18.84
N ARG A 107 4.36 7.19 -19.75
CA ARG A 107 4.64 7.49 -21.16
C ARG A 107 3.67 6.72 -22.04
N GLY A 108 3.26 7.34 -23.13
CA GLY A 108 2.34 6.74 -24.09
C GLY A 108 2.32 7.53 -25.39
N GLY A 109 1.50 7.07 -26.33
CA GLY A 109 1.31 7.76 -27.59
C GLY A 109 0.14 7.15 -28.36
N LYS A 110 -0.34 7.87 -29.38
CA LYS A 110 -1.45 7.44 -30.24
C LYS A 110 -1.31 6.00 -30.77
N HIS A 111 -0.08 5.55 -31.01
CA HIS A 111 0.24 4.20 -31.51
C HIS A 111 1.12 3.39 -30.55
N ALA A 112 1.17 3.77 -29.28
CA ALA A 112 2.00 3.10 -28.27
C ALA A 112 1.17 2.74 -27.04
N SER A 113 1.49 1.63 -26.39
CA SER A 113 0.88 1.28 -25.10
C SER A 113 1.36 2.22 -24.00
N LEU A 114 0.54 2.36 -22.94
CA LEU A 114 0.95 3.05 -21.73
C LEU A 114 2.06 2.26 -21.04
N ARG A 115 3.19 2.93 -20.79
CA ARG A 115 4.32 2.41 -20.01
C ARG A 115 4.57 3.33 -18.84
N SER A 116 4.88 2.76 -17.68
CA SER A 116 5.11 3.53 -16.46
C SER A 116 6.44 3.14 -15.84
N HIS A 117 7.20 4.14 -15.43
CA HIS A 117 8.33 3.97 -14.50
C HIS A 117 7.92 4.51 -13.14
N ALA A 118 8.30 3.82 -12.07
CA ALA A 118 8.03 4.22 -10.70
C ALA A 118 9.36 4.33 -9.94
N TYR A 119 9.53 5.45 -9.25
CA TYR A 119 10.66 5.75 -8.40
C TYR A 119 10.18 5.86 -6.96
N PHE A 120 10.97 5.30 -6.04
CA PHE A 120 10.72 5.41 -4.62
C PHE A 120 11.94 6.02 -3.94
N PHE A 121 11.73 7.07 -3.16
CA PHE A 121 12.78 7.78 -2.42
C PHE A 121 12.49 7.68 -0.93
N ARG A 122 13.52 7.60 -0.09
CA ARG A 122 13.31 7.61 1.37
C ARG A 122 12.77 8.98 1.78
N ALA A 123 11.67 8.98 2.53
CA ALA A 123 11.10 10.16 3.16
C ALA A 123 11.48 10.19 4.64
N ASN A 124 11.49 11.38 5.25
CA ASN A 124 11.36 11.46 6.70
C ASN A 124 9.94 11.01 7.05
N PRO A 125 9.73 9.92 7.82
CA PRO A 125 8.40 9.37 8.04
C PRO A 125 7.51 10.37 8.78
N ALA A 126 6.63 11.04 8.04
CA ALA A 126 5.46 11.70 8.60
C ALA A 126 4.31 10.68 8.70
N PRO A 127 3.28 10.92 9.54
CA PRO A 127 2.05 10.13 9.58
C PRO A 127 0.95 10.74 8.67
N PRO A 128 0.86 10.38 7.37
CA PRO A 128 -0.11 10.97 6.44
C PRO A 128 -1.54 11.05 6.97
N ALA A 129 -2.02 9.97 7.59
CA ALA A 129 -3.40 9.89 8.09
C ALA A 129 -3.75 10.97 9.12
N GLN A 130 -2.79 11.38 9.97
CA GLN A 130 -3.02 12.38 11.03
C GLN A 130 -3.09 13.81 10.51
N ILE A 131 -2.66 14.05 9.27
CA ILE A 131 -2.53 15.38 8.69
C ILE A 131 -3.52 15.52 7.52
N LEU A 132 -4.52 14.64 7.44
CA LEU A 132 -5.54 14.71 6.39
C LEU A 132 -6.54 15.85 6.66
N PRO A 133 -7.03 16.51 5.60
CA PRO A 133 -6.62 16.44 4.19
C PRO A 133 -5.22 17.05 3.94
N ARG A 134 -4.34 16.30 3.26
CA ARG A 134 -2.96 16.72 2.91
C ARG A 134 -2.77 16.73 1.40
N ASP A 135 -2.12 17.76 0.87
CA ASP A 135 -1.68 17.79 -0.53
C ASP A 135 -0.39 16.95 -0.69
N VAL A 136 -0.59 15.68 -1.04
CA VAL A 136 0.52 14.73 -1.29
C VAL A 136 1.37 15.09 -2.51
N VAL A 137 0.92 16.04 -3.34
CA VAL A 137 1.59 16.42 -4.59
C VAL A 137 2.53 17.58 -4.36
N SER A 138 2.06 18.65 -3.71
CA SER A 138 2.87 19.84 -3.42
C SER A 138 4.08 19.52 -2.55
N GLU A 139 4.00 18.44 -1.78
CA GLU A 139 5.07 17.96 -0.90
C GLU A 139 5.90 16.81 -1.50
N GLY A 140 5.64 16.43 -2.76
CA GLY A 140 6.37 15.36 -3.44
C GLY A 140 6.20 13.97 -2.83
N VAL A 141 5.13 13.75 -2.05
CA VAL A 141 4.80 12.46 -1.43
C VAL A 141 4.32 11.47 -2.49
N ILE A 142 3.46 11.92 -3.40
CA ILE A 142 2.98 11.20 -4.57
C ILE A 142 2.90 12.17 -5.75
N GLY A 143 3.68 11.90 -6.80
CA GLY A 143 3.64 12.67 -8.04
C GLY A 143 3.54 11.77 -9.25
N VAL A 144 2.66 12.11 -10.19
CA VAL A 144 2.53 11.40 -11.47
C VAL A 144 2.70 12.38 -12.61
N THR A 145 3.60 12.08 -13.55
CA THR A 145 3.82 12.92 -14.73
C THR A 145 3.48 12.14 -15.99
N ILE A 146 2.57 12.68 -16.80
CA ILE A 146 2.27 12.20 -18.14
C ILE A 146 3.20 12.88 -19.14
N VAL A 147 3.90 12.07 -19.95
CA VAL A 147 4.83 12.57 -20.97
C VAL A 147 4.49 11.98 -22.35
N GLY A 148 4.38 12.85 -23.35
CA GLY A 148 4.13 12.51 -24.75
C GLY A 148 2.67 12.71 -25.21
N ALA A 149 2.45 12.64 -26.53
CA ALA A 149 1.15 12.87 -27.17
C ALA A 149 0.16 11.70 -26.94
N MET A 150 -0.38 11.61 -25.72
CA MET A 150 -1.38 10.62 -25.34
C MET A 150 -2.76 10.88 -25.94
N THR A 151 -3.49 9.80 -26.22
CA THR A 151 -4.92 9.89 -26.56
C THR A 151 -5.76 10.23 -25.34
N SER A 152 -6.98 10.75 -25.53
CA SER A 152 -7.90 11.04 -24.43
C SER A 152 -8.21 9.80 -23.58
N ALA A 153 -8.31 8.63 -24.21
CA ALA A 153 -8.52 7.36 -23.50
C ALA A 153 -7.30 6.97 -22.63
N GLN A 154 -6.09 7.20 -23.12
CA GLN A 154 -4.85 6.96 -22.35
C GLN A 154 -4.72 7.91 -21.16
N LYS A 155 -5.08 9.18 -21.34
CA LYS A 155 -5.13 10.16 -20.25
C LYS A 155 -6.17 9.75 -19.20
N ALA A 156 -7.39 9.41 -19.62
CA ALA A 156 -8.45 8.97 -18.73
C ALA A 156 -8.07 7.70 -17.93
N ALA A 157 -7.42 6.73 -18.57
CA ALA A 157 -6.94 5.52 -17.89
C ALA A 157 -5.85 5.82 -16.84
N THR A 158 -4.94 6.76 -17.14
CA THR A 158 -3.90 7.18 -16.19
C THR A 158 -4.52 7.94 -15.02
N LEU A 159 -5.41 8.89 -15.28
CA LEU A 159 -6.13 9.64 -14.25
C LEU A 159 -6.88 8.69 -13.33
N LYS A 160 -7.69 7.78 -13.87
CA LYS A 160 -8.44 6.78 -13.09
C LYS A 160 -7.55 5.94 -12.16
N LYS A 161 -6.33 5.60 -12.59
CA LYS A 161 -5.41 4.78 -11.80
C LYS A 161 -4.87 5.50 -10.55
N TYR A 162 -4.71 6.81 -10.64
CA TYR A 162 -4.12 7.64 -9.58
C TYR A 162 -5.12 8.57 -8.90
N ASP A 163 -6.38 8.50 -9.31
CA ASP A 163 -7.49 9.27 -8.78
C ASP A 163 -7.66 9.06 -7.27
N VAL A 164 -8.16 10.11 -6.62
CA VAL A 164 -8.42 10.14 -5.18
C VAL A 164 -9.89 10.45 -4.97
N ARG A 165 -10.66 9.44 -4.58
CA ARG A 165 -12.09 9.58 -4.31
C ARG A 165 -12.28 9.90 -2.83
N LEU A 166 -12.81 11.08 -2.57
CA LEU A 166 -13.01 11.58 -1.21
C LEU A 166 -13.90 10.66 -0.36
N SER A 167 -15.01 10.21 -0.94
CA SER A 167 -15.93 9.27 -0.28
C SER A 167 -15.22 7.97 0.11
N ARG A 168 -14.29 7.51 -0.73
CA ARG A 168 -13.49 6.31 -0.47
C ARG A 168 -12.53 6.51 0.69
N LEU A 169 -11.81 7.64 0.73
CA LEU A 169 -10.92 7.96 1.85
C LEU A 169 -11.66 8.01 3.19
N ARG A 170 -12.83 8.69 3.23
CA ARG A 170 -13.66 8.77 4.44
C ARG A 170 -14.14 7.39 4.89
N GLN A 171 -14.64 6.59 3.96
CA GLN A 171 -15.12 5.23 4.26
C GLN A 171 -13.99 4.34 4.80
N GLN A 172 -12.81 4.40 4.17
CA GLN A 172 -11.66 3.61 4.56
C GLN A 172 -11.06 4.07 5.89
N LEU A 173 -11.00 5.38 6.16
CA LEU A 173 -10.55 5.89 7.46
C LEU A 173 -11.47 5.45 8.60
N ARG A 174 -12.80 5.56 8.41
CA ARG A 174 -13.78 5.08 9.41
C ARG A 174 -13.58 3.60 9.70
N TRP A 175 -13.46 2.79 8.65
CA TRP A 175 -13.20 1.37 8.79
C TRP A 175 -11.89 1.10 9.56
N TYR A 176 -10.81 1.84 9.29
CA TYR A 176 -9.56 1.73 10.04
C TYR A 176 -9.72 2.11 11.50
N LYS A 177 -10.45 3.18 11.83
CA LYS A 177 -10.70 3.59 13.23
C LYS A 177 -11.46 2.53 14.02
N GLU A 178 -12.38 1.83 13.37
CA GLU A 178 -13.17 0.74 13.97
C GLU A 178 -12.35 -0.56 14.18
N HIS A 179 -11.44 -0.89 13.26
CA HIS A 179 -10.79 -2.21 13.21
C HIS A 179 -9.31 -2.20 13.57
N ASN A 180 -8.68 -1.03 13.64
CA ASN A 180 -7.27 -0.87 13.93
C ASN A 180 -7.04 0.21 15.01
N HIS A 181 -6.69 -0.26 16.21
CA HIS A 181 -6.44 0.60 17.37
C HIS A 181 -5.39 1.70 17.13
N LEU A 182 -4.46 1.52 16.18
CA LEU A 182 -3.46 2.53 15.85
C LEU A 182 -4.08 3.78 15.20
N TYR A 183 -5.28 3.67 14.62
CA TYR A 183 -6.01 4.79 14.02
C TYR A 183 -6.94 5.50 15.01
N LYS A 184 -7.09 4.99 16.23
CA LYS A 184 -8.08 5.49 17.21
C LYS A 184 -7.99 7.01 17.46
N TYR A 185 -6.78 7.56 17.41
CA TYR A 185 -6.51 8.98 17.68
C TYR A 185 -6.22 9.79 16.41
N VAL A 186 -6.56 9.27 15.23
CA VAL A 186 -6.49 10.07 14.00
C VAL A 186 -7.65 11.06 14.00
N GLU A 187 -7.29 12.34 14.10
CA GLU A 187 -8.22 13.47 14.02
C GLU A 187 -8.70 13.67 12.58
N GLU A 188 -9.98 14.01 12.42
CA GLU A 188 -10.58 14.33 11.14
C GLU A 188 -10.82 15.83 11.10
N GLN A 189 -10.22 16.56 10.16
CA GLN A 189 -10.59 17.95 9.92
C GLN A 189 -12.01 18.05 9.36
N GLU A 190 -12.74 19.14 9.62
CA GLU A 190 -14.15 19.30 9.19
C GLU A 190 -14.27 19.54 7.67
N ASP A 191 -13.28 20.20 7.04
CA ASP A 191 -13.36 20.70 5.66
C ASP A 191 -12.61 19.83 4.62
N TRP A 192 -12.86 18.53 4.58
CA TRP A 192 -12.19 17.65 3.59
C TRP A 192 -12.53 18.02 2.13
N GLU A 193 -13.73 18.54 1.87
CA GLU A 193 -14.27 18.77 0.53
C GLU A 193 -13.55 19.92 -0.19
N THR A 194 -13.22 20.99 0.53
CA THR A 194 -12.53 22.17 0.02
C THR A 194 -11.05 21.87 -0.28
N SER A 195 -10.39 21.11 0.60
CA SER A 195 -8.96 20.81 0.49
C SER A 195 -8.64 19.72 -0.54
N LEU A 196 -9.48 18.67 -0.66
CA LEU A 196 -9.18 17.49 -1.51
C LEU A 196 -9.74 17.55 -2.93
N SER A 197 -10.79 18.35 -3.19
CA SER A 197 -11.28 18.58 -4.57
C SER A 197 -10.18 19.14 -5.48
N THR A 198 -9.31 19.97 -4.94
CA THR A 198 -8.12 20.52 -5.61
C THR A 198 -6.99 19.50 -5.80
N ILE A 199 -6.90 18.46 -4.96
CA ILE A 199 -5.81 17.49 -4.93
C ILE A 199 -5.92 16.47 -6.06
N ALA A 200 -7.14 16.02 -6.40
CA ALA A 200 -7.38 15.11 -7.53
C ALA A 200 -6.82 15.68 -8.85
N THR A 201 -6.88 17.00 -9.02
CA THR A 201 -6.34 17.71 -10.20
C THR A 201 -4.81 17.86 -10.19
N ARG A 202 -4.15 17.70 -9.04
CA ARG A 202 -2.70 17.91 -8.88
C ARG A 202 -1.88 16.63 -8.98
N VAL A 203 -2.43 15.46 -8.59
CA VAL A 203 -1.65 14.21 -8.50
C VAL A 203 -1.04 13.81 -9.84
N VAL A 204 -1.73 14.13 -10.94
CA VAL A 204 -1.28 13.86 -12.30
C VAL A 204 -1.03 15.17 -13.04
N VAL A 205 0.24 15.46 -13.34
CA VAL A 205 0.66 16.60 -14.15
C VAL A 205 0.82 16.15 -15.61
N ASP A 206 0.11 16.77 -16.53
CA ASP A 206 0.19 16.50 -17.97
C ASP A 206 1.18 17.46 -18.66
N GLN A 207 2.38 16.96 -18.96
CA GLN A 207 3.41 17.70 -19.69
C GLN A 207 3.47 17.33 -21.18
N ALA A 208 2.39 16.78 -21.75
CA ALA A 208 2.38 16.38 -23.16
C ALA A 208 2.73 17.51 -24.16
N HIS A 209 2.63 18.78 -23.75
CA HIS A 209 2.86 19.96 -24.58
C HIS A 209 4.04 20.82 -24.10
N GLU A 210 4.62 20.50 -22.94
CA GLU A 210 5.82 21.16 -22.42
C GLU A 210 7.04 20.35 -22.88
N ILE A 211 7.47 20.57 -24.13
CA ILE A 211 8.84 20.24 -24.49
C ILE A 211 9.70 21.32 -23.81
N PRO A 212 10.58 21.01 -22.85
CA PRO A 212 11.55 21.98 -22.43
C PRO A 212 12.36 22.33 -23.67
N GLN A 213 12.43 23.60 -24.06
CA GLN A 213 13.49 24.04 -24.96
C GLN A 213 14.80 23.75 -24.24
N LEU A 214 15.36 22.55 -24.49
CA LEU A 214 16.74 22.25 -24.22
C LEU A 214 17.55 23.19 -25.12
N GLN A 215 17.86 24.37 -24.60
CA GLN A 215 18.93 25.19 -25.13
C GLN A 215 20.21 24.38 -24.94
N TRP A 216 20.56 23.59 -25.96
CA TRP A 216 21.91 23.09 -26.11
C TRP A 216 22.81 24.32 -26.23
N ARG A 217 23.41 24.75 -25.12
CA ARG A 217 24.58 25.61 -25.18
C ARG A 217 25.67 24.78 -25.82
N SER A 218 25.87 24.96 -27.12
CA SER A 218 27.07 24.52 -27.81
C SER A 218 28.24 25.27 -27.19
N HIS A 219 28.89 24.67 -26.19
CA HIS A 219 30.27 25.02 -25.89
C HIS A 219 31.12 24.47 -27.04
N THR A 220 31.42 25.33 -28.00
CA THR A 220 32.63 25.17 -28.81
C THR A 220 33.83 25.35 -27.87
N PRO A 221 34.77 24.40 -27.81
CA PRO A 221 36.05 24.65 -27.19
C PRO A 221 36.81 25.63 -28.10
N ASP A 222 37.22 26.76 -27.54
CA ASP A 222 38.17 27.67 -28.19
C ASP A 222 39.53 26.95 -28.35
N LEU A 223 40.10 27.12 -29.54
CA LEU A 223 41.41 26.61 -29.98
C LEU A 223 42.57 27.12 -29.12
#